data_AF-A0A352RTP8-F1
#
_entry.id   AF-A0A352RTP8-F1
#
_cell.length_a   1.000
_cell.length_b   1.000
_cell.length_c   1.000
_cell.angle_alpha   90.00
_cell.angle_beta   90.00
_cell.angle_gamma   90.00
#
_symmetry.space_group_name_H-M   'P 1'
#
loop_
_entity.id
_entity.type
_entity.pdbx_description
1 polymer ?
#
loop_
_entity_poly.entity_id
_entity_poly.type
_entity_poly.pdbx_seq_one_letter_code
_entity_poly.pdbx_strand_id
1 'polypeptide(L)'
;MAPGATPVCDAVRANGMFNPLWETLYRWDPQYLEKFLAMGFGLWKDNILPPLWIEFLCIAGDAAITHMYGHGTQRHIEAALRLGATRAQILAVLKIVGLQGIEACELAVPMLDRAMRETAA
;
A
#
# COMPACT_ATOMS: atom_id res chain seq x y z
N MET A 1 -27.10 -0.49 -20.57
CA MET A 1 -26.08 0.41 -21.14
C MET A 1 -24.86 -0.43 -21.46
N ALA A 2 -24.24 -0.26 -22.63
CA ALA A 2 -22.92 -0.83 -22.86
C ALA A 2 -21.97 -0.25 -21.80
N PRO A 3 -21.08 -1.05 -21.19
CA PRO A 3 -20.09 -0.52 -20.27
C PRO A 3 -19.30 0.57 -21.00
N GLY A 4 -19.15 1.73 -20.37
CA GLY A 4 -18.31 2.81 -20.92
C GLY A 4 -16.87 2.34 -21.10
N ALA A 5 -16.08 3.10 -21.85
CA ALA A 5 -14.66 2.79 -22.06
C ALA A 5 -13.89 2.76 -20.72
N THR A 6 -12.90 1.88 -20.62
CA THR A 6 -12.04 1.70 -19.43
C THR A 6 -10.55 1.69 -19.79
N PRO A 7 -10.03 2.77 -20.40
CA PRO A 7 -8.67 2.82 -20.94
C PRO A 7 -7.59 2.62 -19.87
N VAL A 8 -7.80 3.04 -18.62
CA VAL A 8 -6.84 2.79 -17.54
C VAL A 8 -6.85 1.31 -17.17
N CYS A 9 -8.02 0.69 -17.00
CA CYS A 9 -8.10 -0.75 -16.74
C CYS A 9 -7.42 -1.57 -17.84
N ASP A 10 -7.65 -1.21 -19.11
CA ASP A 10 -7.06 -1.88 -20.26
C ASP A 10 -5.53 -1.75 -20.28
N ALA A 11 -5.02 -0.54 -20.01
CA ALA A 11 -3.58 -0.30 -19.91
C ALA A 11 -2.95 -1.08 -18.75
N VAL A 12 -3.62 -1.14 -17.60
CA VAL A 12 -3.14 -1.89 -16.43
C VAL A 12 -3.08 -3.40 -16.70
N ARG A 13 -4.06 -3.95 -17.44
CA ARG A 13 -4.04 -5.33 -17.93
C ARG A 13 -2.91 -5.59 -18.91
N ALA A 14 -2.76 -4.73 -19.92
CA ALA A 14 -1.73 -4.87 -20.95
C ALA A 14 -0.30 -4.87 -20.37
N ASN A 15 -0.08 -4.13 -19.27
CA ASN A 15 1.21 -4.08 -18.57
C ASN A 15 1.39 -5.17 -17.51
N GLY A 16 0.46 -6.13 -17.39
CA GLY A 16 0.55 -7.22 -16.40
C GLY A 16 0.42 -6.75 -14.95
N MET A 17 -0.08 -5.53 -14.72
CA MET A 17 -0.24 -4.92 -13.40
C MET A 17 -1.64 -5.11 -12.82
N PHE A 18 -2.55 -5.74 -13.56
CA PHE A 18 -3.93 -5.96 -13.12
C PHE A 18 -4.00 -7.02 -12.02
N ASN A 19 -4.42 -6.60 -10.83
CA ASN A 19 -4.63 -7.52 -9.71
C ASN A 19 -5.82 -8.44 -10.02
N PRO A 20 -5.66 -9.78 -9.97
CA PRO A 20 -6.77 -10.72 -10.15
C PRO A 20 -7.98 -10.47 -9.23
N LEU A 21 -7.77 -9.89 -8.05
CA LEU A 21 -8.83 -9.52 -7.11
C LEU A 21 -9.72 -8.36 -7.62
N TRP A 22 -9.25 -7.56 -8.58
CA TRP A 22 -10.06 -6.53 -9.22
C TRP A 22 -11.03 -7.09 -10.26
N GLU A 23 -10.90 -8.37 -10.65
CA GLU A 23 -11.72 -8.97 -11.69
C GLU A 23 -13.21 -8.99 -11.32
N THR A 24 -13.53 -9.30 -10.06
CA THR A 24 -14.90 -9.24 -9.54
C THR A 24 -15.45 -7.82 -9.60
N LEU A 25 -14.67 -6.84 -9.16
CA LEU A 25 -15.06 -5.43 -9.16
C LEU A 25 -15.26 -4.91 -10.59
N TYR A 26 -14.39 -5.30 -11.52
CA TYR A 26 -14.52 -4.94 -12.94
C TYR A 26 -15.80 -5.51 -13.58
N ARG A 27 -16.18 -6.74 -13.24
CA ARG A 27 -17.44 -7.34 -13.74
C ARG A 27 -18.68 -6.66 -13.17
N TRP A 28 -18.61 -6.19 -11.93
CA TRP A 28 -19.75 -5.59 -11.23
C TRP A 28 -19.93 -4.11 -11.56
N ASP A 29 -18.85 -3.34 -11.55
CA ASP A 29 -18.84 -1.92 -11.88
C ASP A 29 -17.51 -1.51 -12.54
N PRO A 30 -17.39 -1.69 -13.87
CA PRO A 30 -16.16 -1.38 -14.60
C PRO A 30 -15.85 0.12 -14.58
N GLN A 31 -16.87 0.98 -14.53
CA GLN A 31 -16.70 2.44 -14.53
C GLN A 31 -16.22 2.96 -13.18
N TYR A 32 -16.63 2.33 -12.08
CA TYR A 32 -16.05 2.60 -10.77
C TYR A 32 -14.59 2.15 -10.71
N LEU A 33 -14.27 0.93 -11.16
CA LEU A 33 -12.88 0.47 -11.15
C LEU A 33 -11.99 1.38 -12.01
N GLU A 34 -12.47 1.81 -13.18
CA GLU A 34 -11.75 2.76 -14.03
C GLU A 34 -11.39 4.04 -13.28
N LYS A 35 -12.35 4.66 -12.58
CA LYS A 35 -12.11 5.86 -11.78
C LYS A 35 -11.16 5.61 -10.60
N PHE A 36 -11.32 4.47 -9.93
CA PHE A 36 -10.46 4.08 -8.82
C PHE A 36 -9.00 3.91 -9.27
N LEU A 37 -8.77 3.21 -10.38
CA LEU A 37 -7.42 3.04 -10.92
C LEU A 37 -6.88 4.36 -11.48
N ALA A 38 -7.69 5.15 -12.18
CA ALA A 38 -7.29 6.45 -12.72
C ALA A 38 -6.82 7.43 -11.64
N MET A 39 -7.37 7.35 -10.43
CA MET A 39 -6.97 8.17 -9.29
C MET A 39 -5.49 7.94 -8.89
N GLY A 40 -5.02 6.69 -8.94
CA GLY A 40 -3.69 6.33 -8.43
C GLY A 40 -2.64 6.02 -9.51
N PHE A 41 -3.04 5.44 -10.64
CA PHE A 41 -2.09 4.96 -11.64
C PHE A 41 -1.29 6.05 -12.37
N GLY A 42 -1.72 7.32 -12.26
CA GLY A 42 -0.95 8.46 -12.74
C GLY A 42 0.41 8.59 -12.05
N LEU A 43 0.51 8.17 -10.79
CA LEU A 43 1.75 8.29 -9.99
C LEU A 43 2.93 7.53 -10.62
N TRP A 44 2.68 6.39 -11.25
CA TRP A 44 3.73 5.61 -11.92
C TRP A 44 4.21 6.23 -13.25
N LYS A 45 3.55 7.28 -13.74
CA LYS A 45 3.77 7.87 -15.07
C LYS A 45 4.21 9.32 -15.04
N ASP A 46 3.98 10.04 -13.94
CA ASP A 46 4.27 11.47 -13.83
C ASP A 46 5.77 11.80 -13.68
N ASN A 47 6.60 10.78 -13.43
CA ASN A 47 8.05 10.89 -13.21
C ASN A 47 8.45 11.80 -12.03
N ILE A 48 7.54 12.13 -11.11
CA ILE A 48 7.86 12.90 -9.90
C ILE A 48 8.61 12.01 -8.91
N LEU A 49 8.10 10.81 -8.68
CA LEU A 49 8.74 9.79 -7.85
C LEU A 49 9.10 8.59 -8.73
N PRO A 50 10.34 8.04 -8.64
CA PRO A 50 10.68 6.86 -9.43
C PRO A 50 9.75 5.69 -9.11
N PRO A 51 9.33 4.87 -10.09
CA PRO A 51 8.39 3.77 -9.86
C PRO A 51 8.78 2.84 -8.71
N LEU A 52 10.07 2.57 -8.54
CA LEU A 52 10.58 1.74 -7.45
C LEU A 52 10.24 2.32 -6.05
N TRP A 53 10.31 3.64 -5.89
CA TRP A 53 9.96 4.29 -4.63
C TRP A 53 8.46 4.21 -4.36
N ILE A 54 7.63 4.29 -5.40
CA ILE A 54 6.18 4.08 -5.27
C ILE A 54 5.91 2.64 -4.79
N GLU A 55 6.60 1.65 -5.36
CA GLU A 55 6.47 0.26 -4.89
C GLU A 55 6.89 0.11 -3.41
N PHE A 56 7.96 0.79 -2.96
CA PHE A 56 8.32 0.77 -1.53
C PHE A 56 7.25 1.40 -0.64
N LEU A 57 6.60 2.47 -1.06
CA LEU A 57 5.49 3.08 -0.33
C LEU A 57 4.27 2.16 -0.28
N CYS A 58 3.96 1.46 -1.37
CA CYS A 58 2.89 0.45 -1.39
C CYS A 58 3.21 -0.73 -0.46
N ILE A 59 4.45 -1.25 -0.46
CA ILE A 59 4.88 -2.28 0.49
C ILE A 59 4.70 -1.79 1.93
N ALA A 60 5.14 -0.56 2.23
CA ALA A 60 5.01 0.00 3.57
C ALA A 60 3.55 0.12 4.02
N GLY A 61 2.67 0.64 3.15
CA GLY A 61 1.24 0.77 3.43
C GLY A 61 0.56 -0.58 3.65
N ASP A 62 0.82 -1.56 2.78
CA ASP A 62 0.21 -2.89 2.87
C ASP A 62 0.72 -3.71 4.06
N ALA A 63 2.01 -3.60 4.39
CA ALA A 63 2.63 -4.38 5.46
C ALA A 63 2.45 -3.76 6.87
N ALA A 64 1.99 -2.51 6.96
CA ALA A 64 1.75 -1.83 8.23
C ALA A 64 0.81 -2.64 9.13
N ILE A 65 1.05 -2.62 10.45
CA ILE A 65 0.25 -3.41 11.43
C ILE A 65 -1.23 -2.98 11.47
N THR A 66 -1.52 -1.77 11.01
CA THR A 66 -2.87 -1.20 10.90
C THR A 66 -3.60 -1.62 9.63
N HIS A 67 -2.91 -2.28 8.68
CA HIS A 67 -3.48 -2.70 7.39
C HIS A 67 -3.31 -4.20 7.12
N MET A 68 -2.08 -4.72 7.19
CA MET A 68 -1.72 -6.13 7.01
C MET A 68 -2.33 -6.79 5.76
N TYR A 69 -2.34 -6.06 4.64
CA TYR A 69 -2.86 -6.57 3.37
C TYR A 69 -1.80 -7.42 2.66
N GLY A 70 -1.75 -8.71 3.01
CA GLY A 70 -0.72 -9.64 2.55
C GLY A 70 -0.66 -9.81 1.03
N HIS A 71 -1.80 -9.81 0.33
CA HIS A 71 -1.82 -9.93 -1.13
C HIS A 71 -1.17 -8.72 -1.80
N GLY A 72 -1.47 -7.51 -1.34
CA GLY A 72 -0.83 -6.29 -1.85
C GLY A 72 0.66 -6.27 -1.54
N THR A 73 1.03 -6.60 -0.30
CA THR A 73 2.44 -6.70 0.13
C THR A 73 3.24 -7.60 -0.81
N GLN A 74 2.75 -8.81 -1.11
CA GLN A 74 3.42 -9.73 -2.02
C GLN A 74 3.54 -9.13 -3.43
N ARG A 75 2.44 -8.60 -3.99
CA ARG A 75 2.41 -8.03 -5.35
C ARG A 75 3.42 -6.89 -5.52
N HIS A 76 3.50 -6.00 -4.53
CA HIS A 76 4.38 -4.84 -4.56
C HIS A 76 5.85 -5.22 -4.30
N ILE A 77 6.12 -6.25 -3.49
CA ILE A 77 7.48 -6.85 -3.39
C ILE A 77 7.93 -7.42 -4.74
N GLU A 78 7.08 -8.18 -5.42
CA GLU A 78 7.40 -8.74 -6.74
C GLU A 78 7.65 -7.64 -7.79
N ALA A 79 6.86 -6.57 -7.77
CA ALA A 79 7.04 -5.42 -8.65
C ALA A 79 8.35 -4.67 -8.35
N ALA A 80 8.67 -4.42 -7.08
CA ALA A 80 9.93 -3.81 -6.66
C ALA A 80 11.14 -4.64 -7.12
N LEU A 81 11.09 -5.97 -6.97
CA LEU A 81 12.15 -6.87 -7.44
C LEU A 81 12.34 -6.79 -8.96
N ARG A 82 11.25 -6.73 -9.74
CA ARG A 82 11.32 -6.53 -11.20
C ARG A 82 11.94 -5.18 -11.60
N LEU A 83 11.77 -4.16 -10.77
CA LEU A 83 12.37 -2.83 -10.94
C LEU A 83 13.82 -2.73 -10.41
N GLY A 84 14.42 -3.85 -9.97
CA GLY A 84 15.81 -3.91 -9.53
C GLY A 84 16.03 -3.70 -8.03
N ALA A 85 14.98 -3.74 -7.21
CA ALA A 85 15.14 -3.73 -5.75
C ALA A 85 15.97 -4.91 -5.27
N THR A 86 16.85 -4.65 -4.31
CA THR A 86 17.53 -5.72 -3.56
C THR A 86 16.64 -6.22 -2.43
N ARG A 87 16.85 -7.48 -2.02
CA ARG A 87 16.21 -8.04 -0.82
C ARG A 87 16.50 -7.19 0.43
N ALA A 88 17.69 -6.61 0.52
CA ALA A 88 18.08 -5.75 1.63
C ALA A 88 17.22 -4.48 1.71
N GLN A 89 16.90 -3.85 0.58
CA GLN A 89 16.02 -2.68 0.53
C GLN A 89 14.58 -3.04 0.95
N ILE A 90 14.06 -4.17 0.47
CA ILE A 90 12.72 -4.65 0.88
C ILE A 90 12.68 -4.91 2.39
N LEU A 91 13.69 -5.61 2.93
CA LEU A 91 13.80 -5.84 4.37
C LEU A 91 13.95 -4.52 5.16
N ALA A 92 14.58 -3.49 4.60
CA ALA A 92 14.66 -2.18 5.23
C ALA A 92 13.28 -1.54 5.37
N VAL A 93 12.45 -1.58 4.33
CA VAL A 93 11.05 -1.11 4.39
C VAL A 93 10.26 -1.86 5.46
N LEU A 94 10.35 -3.20 5.49
CA LEU A 94 9.65 -4.02 6.48
C LEU A 94 10.10 -3.75 7.92
N LYS A 95 11.39 -3.50 8.14
CA LYS A 95 11.92 -3.12 9.46
C LYS A 95 11.40 -1.76 9.92
N ILE A 96 11.26 -0.79 9.01
CA ILE A 96 10.72 0.54 9.31
C ILE A 96 9.26 0.39 9.77
N VAL A 97 8.42 -0.29 9.01
CA VAL A 97 7.00 -0.45 9.38
C VAL A 97 6.78 -1.37 10.59
N GLY A 98 7.69 -2.33 10.81
CA GLY A 98 7.66 -3.17 12.01
C GLY A 98 7.84 -2.40 13.32
N LEU A 99 8.40 -1.19 13.29
CA LEU A 99 8.57 -0.35 14.48
C LEU A 99 7.28 0.35 14.93
N GLN A 100 6.23 0.42 14.09
CA GLN A 100 4.97 1.13 14.41
C GLN A 100 4.31 0.69 15.72
N GLY A 101 4.57 -0.54 16.18
CA GLY A 101 4.06 -1.01 17.48
C GLY A 101 4.55 -0.19 18.69
N ILE A 102 5.65 0.55 18.58
CA ILE A 102 6.17 1.41 19.65
C ILE A 102 5.24 2.57 19.99
N GLU A 103 4.40 3.01 19.04
CA GLU A 103 3.43 4.09 19.21
C GLU A 103 2.45 3.80 20.37
N ALA A 104 2.18 2.51 20.66
CA ALA A 104 1.40 2.11 21.82
C ALA A 104 2.07 2.53 23.14
N CYS A 105 3.41 2.41 23.24
CA CYS A 105 4.16 2.84 24.41
C CYS A 105 4.27 4.36 24.50
N GLU A 106 4.41 5.06 23.37
CA GLU A 106 4.42 6.52 23.33
C GLU A 106 3.15 7.13 23.94
N LEU A 107 2.00 6.48 23.72
CA LEU A 107 0.73 6.84 24.35
C LEU A 107 0.63 6.35 25.80
N ALA A 108 0.93 5.06 26.05
CA ALA A 108 0.64 4.42 27.33
C ALA A 108 1.58 4.86 28.47
N VAL A 109 2.86 5.11 28.20
CA VAL A 109 3.84 5.44 29.25
C VAL A 109 3.51 6.76 29.95
N PRO A 110 3.20 7.87 29.24
CA PRO A 110 2.76 9.11 29.89
C PRO A 110 1.43 8.96 30.66
N MET A 111 0.51 8.13 30.16
CA MET A 111 -0.76 7.86 30.84
C MET A 111 -0.54 7.11 32.15
N LEU A 112 0.36 6.13 32.16
CA LEU A 112 0.73 5.38 33.35
C LEU A 112 1.39 6.29 34.39
N ASP A 113 2.36 7.12 33.99
CA ASP A 113 3.01 8.09 34.91
C ASP A 113 1.98 9.02 35.55
N ARG A 114 1.01 9.53 34.77
CA ARG A 114 -0.08 10.36 35.30
C ARG A 114 -0.91 9.61 36.34
N ALA A 115 -1.38 8.42 36.00
CA ALA A 115 -2.22 7.62 36.90
C ALA A 115 -1.50 7.25 38.20
N MET A 116 -0.19 6.96 38.15
CA MET A 116 0.63 6.69 39.32
C MET A 116 0.74 7.92 40.24
N ARG A 117 0.91 9.12 39.68
CA ARG A 117 0.95 10.37 40.46
C ARG A 117 -0.38 10.70 41.12
N GLU A 118 -1.49 10.46 40.43
CA GLU A 118 -2.85 10.70 40.95
C GLU A 118 -3.22 9.73 42.08
N THR A 119 -2.75 8.47 42.00
CA THR A 119 -3.04 7.45 43.01
C THR A 119 -2.16 7.57 44.26
N ALA A 120 -0.99 8.21 44.14
CA ALA A 120 -0.06 8.42 45.24
C ALA A 120 -0.36 9.68 46.09
N ALA A 121 -1.34 10.49 45.67
CA ALA A 121 -1.81 11.70 46.35
C ALA A 121 -3.04 11.41 47.22
#